data_AF-A0A2Z6RMB2-F1
#
_entry.id   AF-A0A2Z6RMB2-F1
#
_cell.length_a   1.000
_cell.length_b   1.000
_cell.length_c   1.000
_cell.angle_alpha   90.00
_cell.angle_beta   90.00
_cell.angle_gamma   90.00
#
_symmetry.space_group_name_H-M   'P 1'
#
loop_
_entity.id
_entity.type
_entity.pdbx_description
1 polymer ?
#
loop_
_entity_poly.entity_id
_entity_poly.type
_entity_poly.pdbx_seq_one_letter_code
_entity_poly.pdbx_strand_id
1 'polypeptide(L)'
;MDYIPILTERERLAEDILTNKQLVIDYDRTRNTNREALAKLKKEPLNSQKKVWVNLGDFFVKLEKDNVKSYIEKDQKNLEKEISSLRDAIKQKTTELEKLETGEIEKMKGFELRGITANDLYNITGVNKEFNE
;
A
#
# COMPACT_ATOMS: atom_id res chain seq x y z
N MET A 1 4.53 16.79 37.61
CA MET A 1 4.44 17.85 36.57
C MET A 1 4.27 17.22 35.17
N ASP A 2 3.88 15.96 35.10
CA ASP A 2 4.12 15.08 33.94
C ASP A 2 2.93 14.93 33.01
N TYR A 3 1.88 15.74 33.20
CA TYR A 3 0.66 15.69 32.40
C TYR A 3 0.84 16.28 31.00
N ILE A 4 1.63 17.36 30.88
CA ILE A 4 1.87 18.04 29.59
C ILE A 4 2.63 17.11 28.61
N PRO A 5 3.73 16.44 28.99
CA PRO A 5 4.44 15.52 28.10
C PRO A 5 3.58 14.36 27.58
N ILE A 6 2.73 13.77 28.44
CA ILE A 6 1.85 12.66 28.05
C ILE A 6 0.82 13.13 27.02
N LEU A 7 0.21 14.30 27.25
CA LEU A 7 -0.76 14.86 26.31
C LEU A 7 -0.10 15.19 24.96
N THR A 8 1.10 15.77 24.97
CA THR A 8 1.86 16.06 23.75
C THR A 8 2.14 14.80 22.95
N GLU A 9 2.58 13.72 23.59
CA GLU A 9 2.88 12.46 22.90
C GLU A 9 1.61 11.81 22.34
N ARG A 10 0.48 11.90 23.06
CA ARG A 10 -0.82 11.43 22.58
C ARG A 10 -1.23 12.13 21.28
N GLU A 11 -1.17 13.47 21.27
CA GLU A 11 -1.54 14.26 20.08
C GLU A 11 -0.60 13.97 18.90
N ARG A 12 0.70 13.84 19.16
CA ARG A 12 1.69 13.47 18.14
C ARG A 12 1.38 12.11 17.50
N LEU A 13 1.05 11.09 18.30
CA LEU A 13 0.68 9.77 17.80
C LEU A 13 -0.63 9.80 17.01
N ALA A 14 -1.62 10.55 17.50
CA ALA A 14 -2.90 10.71 16.80
C ALA A 14 -2.72 11.36 15.43
N GLU A 15 -1.93 12.44 15.35
CA GLU A 15 -1.62 13.14 14.09
C GLU A 15 -0.88 12.23 13.11
N ASP A 16 0.12 11.47 13.56
CA ASP A 16 0.84 10.51 12.73
C ASP A 16 -0.11 9.43 12.16
N ILE A 17 -1.04 8.91 12.98
CA ILE A 17 -2.03 7.90 12.55
C ILE A 17 -2.96 8.49 11.47
N LEU A 18 -3.48 9.69 11.69
CA LEU A 18 -4.39 10.36 10.75
C LEU A 18 -3.68 10.68 9.42
N THR A 19 -2.45 11.18 9.51
CA THR A 19 -1.61 11.47 8.33
C THR A 19 -1.33 10.20 7.53
N ASN A 20 -0.92 9.12 8.20
CA ASN A 20 -0.66 7.84 7.52
C ASN A 20 -1.94 7.27 6.88
N LYS A 21 -3.10 7.39 7.53
CA LYS A 21 -4.39 6.99 6.93
C LYS A 21 -4.68 7.77 5.65
N GLN A 22 -4.44 9.07 5.65
CA GLN A 22 -4.63 9.91 4.47
C GLN A 22 -3.66 9.51 3.35
N LEU A 23 -2.38 9.29 3.68
CA LEU A 23 -1.37 8.81 2.72
C LEU A 23 -1.76 7.47 2.09
N VAL A 24 -2.32 6.53 2.87
CA VAL A 24 -2.82 5.26 2.32
C VAL A 24 -3.91 5.49 1.27
N ILE A 25 -4.83 6.43 1.51
CA ILE A 25 -5.90 6.76 0.56
C ILE A 25 -5.31 7.35 -0.71
N ASP A 26 -4.37 8.28 -0.59
CA ASP A 26 -3.78 8.97 -1.73
C ASP A 26 -2.89 8.03 -2.57
N TYR A 27 -2.13 7.16 -1.92
CA TYR A 27 -1.39 6.10 -2.62
C TYR A 27 -2.32 5.10 -3.30
N ASP A 28 -3.46 4.76 -2.70
CA ASP A 28 -4.43 3.87 -3.32
C ASP A 28 -5.08 4.48 -4.56
N ARG A 29 -5.36 5.79 -4.53
CA ARG A 29 -5.84 6.55 -5.71
C ARG A 29 -4.82 6.47 -6.86
N THR A 30 -3.56 6.80 -6.59
CA THR A 30 -2.48 6.72 -7.59
C THR A 30 -2.30 5.29 -8.11
N ARG A 31 -2.36 4.30 -7.22
CA ARG A 31 -2.30 2.88 -7.58
C ARG A 31 -3.43 2.50 -8.53
N ASN A 32 -4.66 2.96 -8.27
CA ASN A 32 -5.80 2.70 -9.15
C ASN A 32 -5.63 3.37 -10.52
N THR A 33 -5.20 4.63 -10.57
CA THR A 33 -4.87 5.32 -11.82
C THR A 33 -3.81 4.57 -12.63
N ASN A 34 -2.78 4.04 -11.97
CA ASN A 34 -1.77 3.19 -12.61
C ASN A 34 -2.36 1.89 -13.17
N ARG A 35 -3.35 1.27 -12.50
CA ARG A 35 -4.02 0.05 -13.00
C ARG A 35 -4.82 0.37 -14.26
N GLU A 36 -5.53 1.48 -14.27
CA GLU A 36 -6.29 1.95 -15.43
C GLU A 36 -5.37 2.27 -16.61
N ALA A 37 -4.24 2.94 -16.37
CA ALA A 37 -3.24 3.23 -17.38
C ALA A 37 -2.67 1.94 -18.00
N LEU A 38 -2.26 0.97 -17.17
CA LEU A 38 -1.77 -0.33 -17.65
C LEU A 38 -2.84 -1.10 -18.43
N ALA A 39 -4.10 -1.06 -17.98
CA ALA A 39 -5.21 -1.71 -18.68
C ALA A 39 -5.42 -1.10 -20.08
N LYS A 40 -5.33 0.24 -20.21
CA LYS A 40 -5.41 0.93 -21.51
C LYS A 40 -4.23 0.54 -22.41
N LEU A 41 -3.00 0.59 -21.90
CA LEU A 41 -1.80 0.24 -22.66
C LEU A 41 -1.84 -1.21 -23.20
N LYS A 42 -2.49 -2.14 -22.47
CA LYS A 42 -2.67 -3.53 -22.88
C LYS A 42 -3.76 -3.75 -23.94
N LYS A 43 -4.82 -2.93 -23.95
CA LYS A 43 -5.96 -3.06 -24.88
C LYS A 43 -5.70 -2.46 -26.28
N GLU A 44 -4.69 -1.61 -26.40
CA GLU A 44 -4.27 -1.00 -27.67
C GLU A 44 -3.83 -2.09 -28.69
N PRO A 45 -4.35 -2.07 -29.94
CA PRO A 45 -4.06 -3.10 -30.95
C PRO A 45 -2.56 -3.19 -31.28
N LEU A 46 -2.10 -4.35 -31.76
CA LEU A 46 -0.68 -4.62 -32.04
C LEU A 46 -0.03 -3.62 -33.05
N ASN A 47 -0.85 -2.98 -33.90
CA ASN A 47 -0.42 -1.96 -34.85
C ASN A 47 -0.46 -0.52 -34.29
N SER A 48 -0.67 -0.35 -32.97
CA SER A 48 -0.71 0.95 -32.29
C SER A 48 0.64 1.65 -32.29
N GLN A 49 0.63 2.97 -32.07
CA GLN A 49 1.82 3.80 -32.01
C GLN A 49 2.84 3.25 -31.00
N LYS A 50 4.10 3.11 -31.42
CA LYS A 50 5.23 2.68 -30.56
C LYS A 50 5.46 3.62 -29.37
N LYS A 51 5.03 4.88 -29.50
CA LYS A 51 5.21 5.93 -28.49
C LYS A 51 3.87 6.42 -27.96
N VAL A 52 3.83 6.70 -26.66
CA VAL A 52 2.66 7.23 -25.94
C VAL A 52 3.00 8.56 -25.27
N TRP A 53 2.00 9.42 -25.10
CA TRP A 53 2.13 10.64 -24.31
C TRP A 53 1.90 10.34 -22.83
N VAL A 54 2.80 10.81 -21.99
CA VAL A 54 2.74 10.69 -20.54
C VAL A 54 2.71 12.08 -19.95
N ASN A 55 1.75 12.34 -19.07
CA ASN A 55 1.74 13.55 -18.26
C ASN A 55 2.75 13.38 -17.10
N LEU A 56 3.64 14.35 -16.93
CA LEU A 56 4.56 14.46 -15.80
C LEU A 56 4.40 15.86 -15.18
N GLY A 57 3.43 16.00 -14.29
CA GLY A 57 3.08 17.29 -13.70
C GLY A 57 2.54 18.25 -14.77
N ASP A 58 3.28 19.33 -15.02
CA ASP A 58 2.84 20.41 -15.90
C ASP A 58 3.16 20.19 -17.39
N PHE A 59 3.85 19.10 -17.74
CA PHE A 59 4.26 18.85 -19.12
C PHE A 59 3.92 17.42 -19.59
N PHE A 60 3.81 17.27 -20.91
CA PHE A 60 3.59 16.00 -21.58
C PHE A 60 4.86 15.56 -22.30
N VAL A 61 5.30 14.34 -22.05
CA VAL A 61 6.48 13.74 -22.69
C VAL A 61 6.06 12.55 -23.52
N LYS A 62 6.61 12.43 -24.73
CA LYS A 62 6.39 11.30 -25.61
C LYS A 62 7.48 10.24 -25.41
N LEU A 63 7.10 9.07 -24.91
CA LEU A 63 8.02 8.00 -24.54
C LEU A 63 7.64 6.68 -25.24
N GLU A 64 8.59 5.76 -25.35
CA GLU A 64 8.33 4.41 -25.86
C GLU A 64 7.36 3.67 -24.93
N LYS A 65 6.37 3.00 -25.53
CA LYS A 65 5.28 2.31 -24.83
C LYS A 65 5.80 1.28 -23.81
N ASP A 66 6.81 0.51 -24.19
CA ASP A 66 7.38 -0.54 -23.34
C ASP A 66 8.08 0.04 -22.10
N ASN A 67 8.78 1.17 -22.26
CA ASN A 67 9.41 1.88 -21.15
C ASN A 67 8.36 2.41 -20.18
N VAL A 68 7.30 3.05 -20.70
CA VAL A 68 6.21 3.59 -19.88
C VAL A 68 5.50 2.47 -19.11
N LYS A 69 5.25 1.33 -19.75
CA LYS A 69 4.68 0.16 -19.10
C LYS A 69 5.57 -0.31 -17.94
N SER A 70 6.88 -0.45 -18.17
CA SER A 70 7.83 -0.84 -17.13
C SER A 70 7.88 0.16 -15.97
N TYR A 71 7.82 1.46 -16.26
CA TYR A 71 7.82 2.50 -15.23
C TYR A 71 6.56 2.43 -14.36
N ILE A 72 5.38 2.30 -14.97
CA ILE A 72 4.11 2.18 -14.23
C ILE A 72 4.06 0.87 -13.42
N GLU A 73 4.58 -0.24 -13.96
CA GLU A 73 4.67 -1.52 -13.22
C GLU A 73 5.62 -1.44 -12.02
N LYS A 74 6.75 -0.74 -12.16
CA LYS A 74 7.67 -0.48 -11.05
C LYS A 74 7.01 0.40 -9.99
N ASP A 75 6.30 1.44 -10.41
CA ASP A 75 5.60 2.36 -9.50
C ASP A 75 4.48 1.66 -8.73
N GLN A 76 3.69 0.81 -9.40
CA GLN A 76 2.71 -0.09 -8.77
C GLN A 76 3.32 -0.90 -7.62
N LYS A 77 4.46 -1.55 -7.88
CA LYS A 77 5.14 -2.39 -6.88
C LYS A 77 5.66 -1.57 -5.70
N ASN A 78 6.12 -0.35 -5.95
CA ASN A 78 6.57 0.54 -4.89
C ASN A 78 5.37 1.02 -4.04
N LEU A 79 4.29 1.48 -4.67
CA LEU A 79 3.05 1.89 -3.99
C LEU A 79 2.47 0.75 -3.14
N GLU A 80 2.49 -0.48 -3.63
CA GLU A 80 2.00 -1.64 -2.86
C GLU A 80 2.83 -1.87 -1.58
N LYS A 81 4.16 -1.78 -1.69
CA LYS A 81 5.05 -1.88 -0.52
C LYS A 81 4.80 -0.75 0.47
N GLU A 82 4.75 0.50 0.00
CA GLU A 82 4.53 1.68 0.84
C GLU A 82 3.18 1.62 1.55
N ILE A 83 2.10 1.24 0.84
CA ILE A 83 0.78 1.05 1.45
C ILE A 83 0.82 -0.04 2.53
N SER A 84 1.53 -1.15 2.29
CA SER A 84 1.69 -2.21 3.29
C SER A 84 2.43 -1.69 4.53
N SER A 85 3.55 -1.00 4.33
CA SER A 85 4.36 -0.42 5.41
C SER A 85 3.58 0.64 6.20
N LEU A 86 2.81 1.51 5.53
CA LEU A 86 1.95 2.49 6.19
C LEU A 86 0.86 1.83 7.03
N ARG A 87 0.26 0.73 6.54
CA ARG A 87 -0.73 -0.03 7.32
C ARG A 87 -0.12 -0.63 8.58
N ASP A 88 1.07 -1.22 8.47
CA ASP A 88 1.78 -1.75 9.63
C ASP A 88 2.16 -0.63 10.62
N ALA A 89 2.62 0.52 10.13
CA ALA A 89 2.92 1.70 10.95
C ALA A 89 1.67 2.25 11.67
N ILE A 90 0.52 2.32 10.98
CA ILE A 90 -0.77 2.69 11.58
C ILE A 90 -1.11 1.72 12.71
N LYS A 91 -0.96 0.41 12.50
CA LYS A 91 -1.24 -0.59 13.52
C LYS A 91 -0.37 -0.39 14.76
N GLN A 92 0.95 -0.30 14.57
CA GLN A 92 1.91 -0.12 15.66
C GLN A 92 1.63 1.15 16.47
N LYS A 93 1.44 2.29 15.79
CA LYS A 93 1.14 3.57 16.45
C LYS A 93 -0.20 3.57 17.16
N THR A 94 -1.20 2.86 16.63
CA THR A 94 -2.51 2.72 17.30
C THR A 94 -2.38 1.90 18.58
N THR A 95 -1.58 0.83 18.58
CA THR A 95 -1.27 0.06 19.79
C THR A 95 -0.49 0.89 20.82
N GLU A 96 0.46 1.71 20.36
CA GLU A 96 1.21 2.64 21.22
C GLU A 96 0.28 3.69 21.86
N LEU A 97 -0.63 4.26 21.06
CA LEU A 97 -1.62 5.22 21.54
C LEU A 97 -2.57 4.59 22.57
N GLU A 98 -3.07 3.38 22.33
CA GLU A 98 -3.92 2.67 23.30
C GLU A 98 -3.17 2.45 24.62
N LYS A 99 -1.94 1.94 24.55
CA LYS A 99 -1.09 1.74 25.75
C LYS A 99 -0.90 3.03 26.54
N LEU A 100 -0.75 4.16 25.86
CA LEU A 100 -0.57 5.47 26.49
C LEU A 100 -1.87 5.99 27.15
N GLU A 101 -3.04 5.60 26.66
CA GLU A 101 -4.35 5.98 27.21
C GLU A 101 -4.81 5.07 28.36
N THR A 102 -4.66 3.76 28.24
CA THR A 102 -5.20 2.78 29.20
C THR A 102 -4.15 2.19 30.14
N GLY A 103 -2.85 2.35 29.85
CA GLY A 103 -1.76 1.75 30.61
C GLY A 103 -1.56 0.24 30.35
N GLU A 104 -2.54 -0.43 29.75
CA GLU A 104 -2.53 -1.86 29.41
C GLU A 104 -3.01 -2.10 27.98
N ILE A 105 -2.44 -3.12 27.32
CA ILE A 105 -2.87 -3.58 25.99
C ILE A 105 -3.88 -4.72 26.19
N GLU A 106 -5.08 -4.41 26.70
CA GLU A 106 -6.07 -5.45 27.01
C GLU A 106 -6.79 -6.00 25.75
N LYS A 107 -6.84 -5.27 24.62
CA LYS A 107 -7.76 -5.61 23.52
C LYS A 107 -7.19 -5.49 22.10
N MET A 108 -6.14 -6.26 21.75
CA MET A 108 -5.68 -6.32 20.35
C MET A 108 -5.28 -7.69 19.77
N LYS A 109 -5.58 -8.83 20.41
CA LYS A 109 -5.27 -10.15 19.77
C LYS A 109 -5.88 -10.31 18.37
N GLY A 110 -7.01 -9.66 18.09
CA GLY A 110 -7.66 -9.66 16.77
C GLY A 110 -7.04 -8.68 15.75
N PHE A 111 -6.27 -7.68 16.19
CA PHE A 111 -5.73 -6.61 15.33
C PHE A 111 -4.51 -7.06 14.53
N GLU A 112 -3.80 -8.05 15.04
CA GLU A 112 -2.67 -8.71 14.38
C GLU A 112 -3.10 -9.70 13.30
N LEU A 113 -4.40 -10.05 13.25
CA LEU A 113 -4.91 -10.95 12.24
C LEU A 113 -4.71 -10.34 10.84
N ARG A 114 -4.22 -11.18 9.94
CA ARG A 114 -4.13 -10.90 8.51
C ARG A 114 -5.14 -11.79 7.79
N GLY A 115 -5.65 -11.31 6.65
CA GLY A 115 -6.46 -12.14 5.79
C GLY A 115 -5.67 -13.37 5.33
N ILE A 116 -6.35 -14.52 5.26
CA ILE A 116 -5.76 -15.76 4.76
C ILE A 116 -5.24 -15.54 3.34
N THR A 117 -3.97 -15.83 3.10
CA THR A 117 -3.40 -15.71 1.75
C THR A 117 -3.71 -16.97 0.93
N ALA A 118 -3.58 -16.88 -0.40
CA ALA A 118 -3.72 -18.06 -1.26
C ALA A 118 -2.72 -19.16 -0.84
N ASN A 119 -1.50 -18.78 -0.48
CA ASN A 119 -0.49 -19.72 0.01
C ASN A 119 -0.91 -20.39 1.33
N ASP A 120 -1.50 -19.63 2.26
CA ASP A 120 -2.03 -20.19 3.50
C ASP A 120 -3.16 -21.20 3.22
N LEU A 121 -4.06 -20.87 2.29
CA LEU A 121 -5.12 -21.77 1.82
C LEU A 121 -4.56 -23.06 1.18
N TYR A 122 -3.52 -22.96 0.35
CA TYR A 122 -2.86 -24.14 -0.23
C TYR A 122 -2.21 -25.02 0.84
N ASN A 123 -1.55 -24.42 1.82
CA ASN A 123 -0.94 -25.15 2.94
C ASN A 123 -1.99 -25.83 3.83
N ILE A 124 -3.18 -25.22 3.98
CA ILE A 124 -4.30 -25.77 4.76
C ILE A 124 -5.01 -26.90 4.00
N THR A 125 -5.14 -26.79 2.68
CA THR A 125 -5.84 -27.78 1.85
C THR A 125 -4.99 -29.00 1.46
N GLY A 126 -3.69 -28.99 1.77
CA GLY A 126 -2.81 -30.17 1.63
C GLY A 126 -2.65 -30.66 0.19
N VAL A 127 -2.91 -29.82 -0.81
CA VAL A 127 -2.62 -30.15 -2.22
C VAL A 127 -1.11 -30.06 -2.40
N ASN A 128 -0.45 -31.18 -2.10
CA ASN A 128 0.98 -31.36 -2.23
C ASN A 128 1.45 -30.93 -3.62
N LYS A 129 2.59 -30.24 -3.61
CA LYS A 129 3.38 -29.86 -4.77
C LYS A 129 4.04 -31.11 -5.38
N GLU A 130 3.23 -32.08 -5.81
CA GLU A 130 3.66 -33.24 -6.61
C GLU A 130 3.39 -32.97 -8.09
N PHE A 131 3.91 -31.87 -8.65
CA PHE A 131 4.09 -31.76 -10.09
C PHE A 131 5.25 -30.81 -10.32
N ASN A 132 6.44 -31.38 -10.47
CA ASN A 132 7.50 -30.99 -11.42
C ASN A 132 8.71 -31.92 -11.18
N GLU A 133 8.65 -33.13 -11.74
CA GLU A 133 9.77 -33.68 -12.51
C GLU A 133 9.63 -33.19 -13.96
#